data_AF-A0A820IG69-F1
#
_entry.id   AF-A0A820IG69-F1
#
_cell.length_a   1.000
_cell.length_b   1.000
_cell.length_c   1.000
_cell.angle_alpha   90.00
_cell.angle_beta   90.00
_cell.angle_gamma   90.00
#
_symmetry.space_group_name_H-M   'P 1'
#
loop_
_entity.id
_entity.type
_entity.pdbx_description
1 polymer ?
#
loop_
_entity_poly.entity_id
_entity_poly.type
_entity_poly.pdbx_seq_one_letter_code
_entity_poly.pdbx_strand_id
1 'polypeptide(L)'
;EDEYRKTMAQVPIRLGWAATVHKVQGATIKGVVIDLKKFNQPGQGYVSFTRPTNSDELFLTELRDEAFFCDERIEESVIKMRKMLYQYAPIEEKALFRLGFHNVEGLEAHYDDIKNHNWYKTCNIICINETWLKSTNCQYDLEGFTLLVQNRSNSYNNPSLCERDRGGVGIFIRNDTNFEVVNLPCCDVESLTIKSQILNKICFITTV
;
A
#
# COMPACT_ATOMS: atom_id res chain seq x y z
N GLU A 1 0.78 27.19 28.91
CA GLU A 1 0.61 27.88 27.62
C GLU A 1 -0.48 27.16 26.85
N ASP A 2 -1.61 27.82 26.63
CA ASP A 2 -2.76 27.23 25.94
C ASP A 2 -2.50 27.20 24.42
N GLU A 3 -2.51 25.99 23.85
CA GLU A 3 -2.32 25.73 22.43
C GLU A 3 -3.54 26.22 21.64
N TYR A 4 -3.46 27.44 21.10
CA TYR A 4 -4.52 28.01 20.27
C TYR A 4 -4.62 27.26 18.92
N ARG A 5 -5.60 26.35 18.81
CA ARG A 5 -5.91 25.64 17.55
C ARG A 5 -6.79 26.51 16.67
N LYS A 6 -6.26 26.95 15.52
CA LYS A 6 -7.05 27.57 14.45
C LYS A 6 -7.93 26.52 13.78
N THR A 7 -9.25 26.68 13.88
CA THR A 7 -10.22 25.85 13.16
C THR A 7 -10.77 26.62 11.95
N MET A 8 -10.92 25.94 10.81
CA MET A 8 -11.49 26.49 9.59
C MET A 8 -12.62 25.58 9.12
N ALA A 9 -13.82 26.14 8.95
CA ALA A 9 -14.97 25.45 8.38
C ALA A 9 -15.09 25.79 6.89
N GLN A 10 -14.87 24.80 6.01
CA GLN A 10 -15.01 24.94 4.57
C GLN A 10 -15.61 23.65 4.00
N VAL A 11 -16.43 23.76 2.95
CA VAL A 11 -16.82 22.60 2.13
C VAL A 11 -15.55 22.03 1.47
N PRO A 12 -15.28 20.70 1.55
CA PRO A 12 -14.03 20.09 1.11
C PRO A 12 -13.93 19.96 -0.42
N ILE A 13 -14.14 21.06 -1.13
CA ILE A 13 -14.07 21.15 -2.59
C ILE A 13 -13.14 22.28 -3.00
N ARG A 14 -12.41 22.07 -4.10
CA ARG A 14 -11.53 23.06 -4.73
C ARG A 14 -11.66 22.92 -6.25
N LEU A 15 -11.48 24.02 -6.97
CA LEU A 15 -11.34 23.98 -8.43
C LEU A 15 -10.15 23.08 -8.81
N GLY A 16 -10.37 22.12 -9.72
CA GLY A 16 -9.40 21.08 -10.06
C GLY A 16 -8.81 21.17 -11.47
N TRP A 17 -9.20 22.15 -12.27
CA TRP A 17 -8.74 22.29 -13.67
C TRP A 17 -7.28 22.73 -13.78
N ALA A 18 -6.80 23.51 -12.82
CA ALA A 18 -5.42 23.96 -12.77
C ALA A 18 -4.86 23.69 -11.37
N ALA A 19 -3.66 23.13 -11.32
CA ALA A 19 -2.95 22.85 -10.09
C ALA A 19 -1.47 23.22 -10.26
N THR A 20 -0.83 23.57 -9.15
CA THR A 20 0.62 23.78 -9.13
C THR A 20 1.33 22.43 -9.22
N VAL A 21 2.56 22.41 -9.77
CA VAL A 21 3.37 21.19 -9.89
C VAL A 21 3.51 20.47 -8.54
N HIS A 22 3.72 21.22 -7.45
CA HIS A 22 3.80 20.63 -6.10
C HIS A 22 2.53 19.90 -5.65
N LYS A 23 1.35 20.30 -6.13
CA LYS A 23 0.08 19.65 -5.78
C LYS A 23 -0.20 18.40 -6.60
N VAL A 24 0.43 18.26 -7.75
CA VAL A 24 0.29 17.09 -8.63
C VAL A 24 1.45 16.11 -8.49
N GLN A 25 2.41 16.36 -7.59
CA GLN A 25 3.51 15.44 -7.34
C GLN A 25 2.96 14.09 -6.83
N GLY A 26 3.31 13.01 -7.53
CA GLY A 26 2.79 11.67 -7.24
C GLY A 26 1.43 11.36 -7.87
N ALA A 27 0.79 12.33 -8.54
CA ALA A 27 -0.44 12.09 -9.28
C ALA A 27 -0.14 11.48 -10.66
N THR A 28 -1.10 10.71 -11.16
CA THR A 28 -1.15 10.20 -12.54
C THR A 28 -2.27 10.93 -13.26
N ILE A 29 -1.96 11.63 -14.35
CA ILE A 29 -2.88 12.50 -15.09
C ILE A 29 -2.98 11.97 -16.53
N LYS A 30 -4.16 12.06 -17.16
CA LYS A 30 -4.34 11.60 -18.55
C LYS A 30 -3.69 12.55 -19.56
N GLY A 31 -4.10 13.83 -19.51
CA GLY A 31 -3.60 14.90 -20.36
C GLY A 31 -3.41 16.20 -19.60
N VAL A 32 -2.47 17.04 -20.03
CA VAL A 32 -2.11 18.28 -19.34
C VAL A 32 -1.63 19.37 -20.31
N VAL A 33 -1.89 20.61 -19.95
CA VAL A 33 -1.21 21.78 -20.52
C VAL A 33 -0.25 22.33 -19.47
N ILE A 34 1.04 22.43 -19.80
CA ILE A 34 2.09 22.88 -18.89
C ILE A 34 2.56 24.28 -19.31
N ASP A 35 2.36 25.24 -18.41
CA ASP A 35 2.95 26.58 -18.54
C ASP A 35 4.32 26.62 -17.83
N LEU A 36 5.38 26.70 -18.63
CA LEU A 36 6.77 26.68 -18.14
C LEU A 36 7.26 28.07 -17.68
N LYS A 37 6.46 29.13 -17.77
CA LYS A 37 6.85 30.50 -17.46
C LYS A 37 7.33 30.74 -16.03
N LYS A 38 6.85 29.95 -15.06
CA LYS A 38 7.14 30.14 -13.61
C LYS A 38 8.00 29.02 -13.01
N PHE A 39 8.59 28.19 -13.85
CA PHE A 39 9.42 27.07 -13.40
C PHE A 39 10.79 27.61 -12.99
N ASN A 40 10.99 27.72 -11.68
CA ASN A 40 12.16 28.36 -11.08
C ASN A 40 12.79 27.49 -9.98
N GLN A 41 12.28 26.27 -9.73
CA GLN A 41 12.87 25.33 -8.78
C GLN A 41 13.36 24.08 -9.50
N PRO A 42 14.50 23.51 -9.07
CA PRO A 42 15.07 22.32 -9.68
C PRO A 42 14.09 21.15 -9.63
N GLY A 43 14.02 20.38 -10.71
CA GLY A 43 13.14 19.22 -10.83
C GLY A 43 11.65 19.54 -11.10
N GLN A 44 11.19 20.79 -11.06
CA GLN A 44 9.80 21.12 -11.39
C GLN A 44 9.43 20.75 -12.83
N GLY A 45 10.32 21.06 -13.79
CA GLY A 45 10.19 20.69 -15.20
C GLY A 45 10.03 19.18 -15.37
N TYR A 46 10.90 18.42 -14.71
CA TYR A 46 10.83 16.97 -14.72
C TYR A 46 9.52 16.44 -14.12
N VAL A 47 9.13 16.91 -12.93
CA VAL A 47 7.92 16.43 -12.25
C VAL A 47 6.68 16.65 -13.10
N SER A 48 6.54 17.81 -13.76
CA SER A 48 5.36 18.13 -14.57
C SER A 48 5.26 17.26 -15.82
N PHE A 49 6.40 16.90 -16.43
CA PHE A 49 6.45 16.05 -17.63
C PHE A 49 6.19 14.58 -17.35
N THR A 50 6.45 14.10 -16.14
CA THR A 50 6.27 12.68 -15.80
C THR A 50 4.90 12.37 -15.18
N ARG A 51 3.96 13.33 -15.11
CA ARG A 51 2.60 13.07 -14.61
C ARG A 51 1.67 12.53 -15.70
N PRO A 52 1.72 13.03 -16.96
CA PRO A 52 0.87 12.54 -18.04
C PRO A 52 1.23 11.11 -18.42
N THR A 53 0.20 10.30 -18.66
CA THR A 53 0.39 8.91 -19.14
C THR A 53 0.50 8.81 -20.65
N ASN A 54 0.05 9.83 -21.39
CA ASN A 54 0.06 9.87 -22.84
C ASN A 54 0.80 11.12 -23.35
N SER A 55 1.80 10.93 -24.21
CA SER A 55 2.52 12.03 -24.85
C SER A 55 1.64 12.85 -25.79
N ASP A 56 0.62 12.25 -26.40
CA ASP A 56 -0.26 12.93 -27.36
C ASP A 56 -1.19 13.96 -26.68
N GLU A 57 -1.34 13.86 -25.35
CA GLU A 57 -2.16 14.76 -24.54
C GLU A 57 -1.30 15.72 -23.69
N LEU A 58 -0.02 15.87 -24.03
CA LEU A 58 0.91 16.81 -23.40
C LEU A 58 1.09 18.05 -24.28
N PHE A 59 0.61 19.19 -23.80
CA PHE A 59 0.79 20.48 -24.47
C PHE A 59 1.66 21.41 -23.63
N LEU A 60 2.56 22.14 -24.28
CA LEU A 60 3.50 23.05 -23.63
C LEU A 60 3.21 24.47 -24.08
N THR A 61 3.20 25.40 -23.13
CA THR A 61 3.12 26.83 -23.38
C THR A 61 4.32 27.52 -22.73
N GLU A 62 4.82 28.58 -23.37
CA GLU A 62 5.97 29.37 -22.87
C GLU A 62 7.22 28.51 -22.66
N LEU A 63 7.60 27.75 -23.69
CA LEU A 63 8.79 26.88 -23.71
C LEU A 63 10.06 27.65 -23.33
N ARG A 64 10.77 27.13 -22.33
CA ARG A 64 12.04 27.66 -21.82
C ARG A 64 12.93 26.50 -21.42
N ASP A 65 14.11 26.40 -22.02
CA ASP A 65 15.06 25.32 -21.72
C ASP A 65 15.58 25.42 -20.28
N GLU A 66 15.63 26.64 -19.73
CA GLU A 66 16.03 26.92 -18.35
C GLU A 66 15.05 26.37 -17.31
N ALA A 67 13.87 25.92 -17.72
CA ALA A 67 12.91 25.26 -16.83
C ALA A 67 13.36 23.83 -16.44
N PHE A 68 14.35 23.26 -17.14
CA PHE A 68 14.84 21.91 -16.94
C PHE A 68 16.26 21.93 -16.39
N PHE A 69 16.36 21.92 -15.07
CA PHE A 69 17.64 21.83 -14.38
C PHE A 69 17.52 20.96 -13.13
N CYS A 70 18.65 20.38 -12.74
CA CYS A 70 18.83 19.60 -11.53
C CYS A 70 19.66 20.39 -10.52
N ASP A 71 19.47 20.11 -9.24
CA ASP A 71 20.33 20.63 -8.20
C ASP A 71 21.62 19.81 -8.16
N GLU A 72 22.79 20.46 -8.20
CA GLU A 72 24.11 19.79 -8.19
C GLU A 72 24.27 18.81 -7.02
N ARG A 73 23.67 19.12 -5.86
CA ARG A 73 23.71 18.24 -4.68
C ARG A 73 23.01 16.91 -4.92
N ILE A 74 21.96 16.91 -5.75
CA ILE A 74 21.23 15.70 -6.14
C ILE A 74 22.05 14.89 -7.12
N GLU A 75 22.70 15.52 -8.10
CA GLU A 75 23.57 14.82 -9.05
C GLU A 75 24.72 14.10 -8.32
N GLU A 76 25.39 14.81 -7.41
CA GLU A 76 26.41 14.20 -6.56
C GLU A 76 25.87 13.05 -5.73
N SER A 77 24.66 13.21 -5.16
CA SER A 77 24.03 12.19 -4.34
C SER A 77 23.69 10.95 -5.17
N VAL A 78 23.15 11.10 -6.38
CA VAL A 78 22.81 10.00 -7.29
C VAL A 78 24.05 9.21 -7.69
N ILE A 79 25.18 9.87 -7.95
CA ILE A 79 26.46 9.20 -8.24
C ILE A 79 26.95 8.39 -7.02
N LYS A 80 26.77 8.94 -5.81
CA LYS A 80 27.17 8.30 -4.54
C LYS A 80 26.18 7.22 -4.09
N MET A 81 24.95 7.19 -4.61
CA MET A 81 23.94 6.21 -4.24
C MET A 81 24.43 4.80 -4.61
N ARG A 82 24.51 3.94 -3.59
CA ARG A 82 24.77 2.52 -3.80
C ARG A 82 23.65 1.96 -4.68
N LYS A 83 24.01 1.24 -5.75
CA LYS A 83 23.03 0.48 -6.53
C LYS A 83 22.22 -0.40 -5.58
N MET A 84 20.90 -0.36 -5.72
CA MET A 84 20.03 -1.26 -4.96
C MET A 84 20.48 -2.70 -5.23
N LEU A 85 21.09 -3.31 -4.22
CA LEU A 85 21.39 -4.74 -4.26
C LEU A 85 20.19 -5.42 -3.62
N TYR A 86 19.46 -6.21 -4.40
CA TYR A 86 18.49 -7.16 -3.89
C TYR A 86 19.27 -8.24 -3.11
N GLN A 87 19.63 -7.95 -1.88
CA GLN A 87 20.10 -8.97 -0.95
C GLN A 87 18.85 -9.54 -0.30
N TYR A 88 18.48 -10.75 -0.71
CA TYR A 88 17.60 -11.57 0.11
C TYR A 88 18.26 -11.69 1.48
N ALA A 89 17.64 -11.11 2.50
CA ALA A 89 18.13 -11.25 3.86
C ALA A 89 18.17 -12.76 4.16
N PRO A 90 19.33 -13.32 4.57
CA PRO A 90 19.37 -14.73 4.95
C PRO A 90 18.37 -14.92 6.08
N ILE A 91 17.39 -15.79 5.86
CA ILE A 91 16.37 -16.07 6.85
C ILE A 91 17.07 -16.82 7.99
N GLU A 92 17.21 -16.20 9.16
CA GLU A 92 17.83 -16.84 10.32
C GLU A 92 17.11 -18.14 10.64
N GLU A 93 17.79 -19.28 10.54
CA GLU A 93 17.19 -20.61 10.75
C GLU A 93 16.64 -20.80 12.18
N LYS A 94 17.15 -20.02 13.15
CA LYS A 94 16.90 -20.21 14.60
C LYS A 94 15.59 -19.61 15.14
N ALA A 95 14.77 -18.95 14.33
CA ALA A 95 13.55 -18.35 14.84
C ALA A 95 12.53 -19.42 15.24
N LEU A 96 12.12 -19.41 16.52
CA LEU A 96 11.11 -20.33 17.08
C LEU A 96 9.70 -20.07 16.52
N PHE A 97 9.43 -18.83 16.08
CA PHE A 97 8.15 -18.41 15.51
C PHE A 97 8.37 -17.23 14.55
N ARG A 98 7.67 -17.23 13.41
CA ARG A 98 7.71 -16.15 12.42
C ARG A 98 6.30 -15.68 12.04
N LEU A 99 6.07 -14.39 12.21
CA LEU A 99 4.86 -13.69 11.77
C LEU A 99 5.20 -12.85 10.52
N GLY A 100 4.55 -13.15 9.40
CA GLY A 100 4.59 -12.34 8.20
C GLY A 100 3.44 -11.34 8.19
N PHE A 101 3.69 -10.14 7.67
CA PHE A 101 2.65 -9.17 7.34
C PHE A 101 2.91 -8.63 5.93
N HIS A 102 1.88 -8.62 5.07
CA HIS A 102 2.00 -8.07 3.73
C HIS A 102 0.67 -7.45 3.27
N ASN A 103 0.72 -6.18 2.89
CA ASN A 103 -0.34 -5.57 2.09
C ASN A 103 -0.21 -6.02 0.62
N VAL A 104 -1.09 -6.93 0.17
CA VAL A 104 -0.94 -7.63 -1.12
C VAL A 104 -1.53 -6.83 -2.29
N GLU A 105 -2.39 -5.85 -2.04
CA GLU A 105 -3.08 -5.07 -3.09
C GLU A 105 -3.70 -5.96 -4.19
N GLY A 106 -4.41 -7.01 -3.79
CA GLY A 106 -5.07 -7.97 -4.66
C GLY A 106 -4.44 -9.36 -4.61
N LEU A 107 -5.00 -10.24 -3.77
CA LEU A 107 -4.47 -11.60 -3.60
C LEU A 107 -4.51 -12.41 -4.88
N GLU A 108 -5.57 -12.30 -5.68
CA GLU A 108 -5.72 -13.05 -6.93
C GLU A 108 -4.60 -12.75 -7.93
N ALA A 109 -4.26 -11.48 -8.10
CA ALA A 109 -3.25 -11.04 -9.05
C ALA A 109 -1.81 -11.45 -8.63
N HIS A 110 -1.58 -11.61 -7.33
CA HIS A 110 -0.25 -11.83 -6.74
C HIS A 110 -0.07 -13.20 -6.09
N TYR A 111 -1.05 -14.09 -6.21
CA TYR A 111 -1.01 -15.39 -5.54
C TYR A 111 0.16 -16.27 -6.00
N ASP A 112 0.45 -16.31 -7.31
CA ASP A 112 1.57 -17.09 -7.84
C ASP A 112 2.92 -16.58 -7.33
N ASP A 113 3.07 -15.26 -7.17
CA ASP A 113 4.27 -14.65 -6.59
C ASP A 113 4.42 -15.08 -5.11
N ILE A 114 3.33 -15.01 -4.34
CA ILE A 114 3.29 -15.42 -2.93
C ILE A 114 3.66 -16.90 -2.78
N LYS A 115 3.07 -17.76 -3.60
CA LYS A 115 3.28 -19.21 -3.57
C LYS A 115 4.72 -19.61 -3.85
N ASN A 116 5.38 -18.90 -4.78
CA ASN A 116 6.75 -19.20 -5.19
C ASN A 116 7.81 -18.53 -4.32
N HIS A 117 7.43 -17.54 -3.49
CA HIS A 117 8.38 -16.78 -2.70
C HIS A 117 8.71 -17.46 -1.36
N ASN A 118 9.98 -17.82 -1.16
CA ASN A 118 10.44 -18.60 0.01
C ASN A 118 10.12 -17.96 1.36
N TRP A 119 10.06 -16.62 1.45
CA TRP A 119 9.75 -15.92 2.71
C TRP A 119 8.43 -16.40 3.34
N TYR A 120 7.36 -16.55 2.55
CA TYR A 120 6.05 -17.00 3.08
C TYR A 120 6.12 -18.42 3.63
N LYS A 121 6.85 -19.31 2.96
CA LYS A 121 7.04 -20.71 3.42
C LYS A 121 7.75 -20.78 4.77
N THR A 122 8.52 -19.77 5.15
CA THR A 122 9.21 -19.73 6.45
C THR A 122 8.35 -19.23 7.60
N CYS A 123 7.22 -18.59 7.31
CA CYS A 123 6.30 -18.05 8.31
C CYS A 123 5.45 -19.15 8.97
N ASN A 124 5.10 -18.95 10.24
CA ASN A 124 4.07 -19.74 10.91
C ASN A 124 2.68 -19.16 10.64
N ILE A 125 2.60 -17.84 10.62
CA ILE A 125 1.37 -17.08 10.41
C ILE A 125 1.71 -15.93 9.46
N ILE A 126 0.86 -15.70 8.47
CA ILE A 126 1.00 -14.61 7.49
C ILE A 126 -0.30 -13.82 7.49
N CYS A 127 -0.24 -12.59 7.96
CA CYS A 127 -1.31 -11.62 7.86
C CYS A 127 -1.23 -10.91 6.51
N ILE A 128 -2.34 -10.88 5.78
CA ILE A 128 -2.44 -10.20 4.50
C ILE A 128 -3.57 -9.17 4.51
N ASN A 129 -3.28 -8.00 3.95
CA ASN A 129 -4.23 -6.90 3.81
C ASN A 129 -4.50 -6.60 2.33
N GLU A 130 -5.58 -5.86 2.07
CA GLU A 130 -6.02 -5.50 0.72
C GLU A 130 -6.14 -6.73 -0.19
N THR A 131 -6.83 -7.76 0.30
CA THR A 131 -6.96 -9.03 -0.43
C THR A 131 -7.82 -8.90 -1.70
N TRP A 132 -8.76 -7.95 -1.71
CA TRP A 132 -9.68 -7.62 -2.80
C TRP A 132 -10.60 -8.77 -3.23
N LEU A 133 -10.78 -9.76 -2.36
CA LEU A 133 -11.60 -10.92 -2.65
C LEU A 133 -13.10 -10.57 -2.57
N LYS A 134 -13.85 -11.01 -3.59
CA LYS A 134 -15.31 -10.79 -3.68
C LYS A 134 -16.11 -11.98 -3.15
N SER A 135 -15.55 -13.19 -3.20
CA SER A 135 -16.18 -14.41 -2.72
C SER A 135 -15.39 -15.06 -1.59
N THR A 136 -16.09 -15.65 -0.61
CA THR A 136 -15.48 -16.44 0.46
C THR A 136 -15.05 -17.84 0.01
N ASN A 137 -15.48 -18.31 -1.17
CA ASN A 137 -15.12 -19.62 -1.73
C ASN A 137 -13.81 -19.64 -2.52
N CYS A 138 -12.93 -18.63 -2.34
CA CYS A 138 -11.66 -18.59 -3.05
C CYS A 138 -10.70 -19.66 -2.48
N GLN A 139 -10.40 -20.68 -3.29
CA GLN A 139 -9.45 -21.73 -2.94
C GLN A 139 -8.00 -21.28 -3.21
N TYR A 140 -7.46 -20.42 -2.35
CA TYR A 140 -6.02 -20.13 -2.34
C TYR A 140 -5.32 -21.07 -1.36
N ASP A 141 -4.86 -22.21 -1.88
CA ASP A 141 -4.22 -23.26 -1.08
C ASP A 141 -2.70 -23.07 -1.08
N LEU A 142 -2.21 -22.26 -0.14
CA LEU A 142 -0.78 -22.21 0.13
C LEU A 142 -0.40 -23.49 0.88
N GLU A 143 0.42 -24.34 0.26
CA GLU A 143 0.77 -25.67 0.77
C GLU A 143 1.17 -25.64 2.26
N GLY A 144 0.42 -26.37 3.09
CA GLY A 144 0.66 -26.44 4.53
C GLY A 144 0.06 -25.30 5.36
N PHE A 145 -0.78 -24.44 4.77
CA PHE A 145 -1.49 -23.37 5.46
C PHE A 145 -3.01 -23.49 5.31
N THR A 146 -3.71 -23.01 6.33
CA THR A 146 -5.14 -22.75 6.33
C THR A 146 -5.37 -21.25 6.15
N LEU A 147 -6.21 -20.86 5.19
CA LEU A 147 -6.56 -19.46 4.95
C LEU A 147 -7.87 -19.10 5.65
N LEU A 148 -7.84 -18.04 6.44
CA LEU A 148 -9.01 -17.34 6.94
C LEU A 148 -9.13 -15.99 6.23
N VAL A 149 -10.34 -15.60 5.84
CA VAL A 149 -10.60 -14.35 5.11
C VAL A 149 -11.77 -13.60 5.74
N GLN A 150 -11.62 -12.29 5.87
CA GLN A 150 -12.69 -11.37 6.18
C GLN A 150 -12.82 -10.35 5.05
N ASN A 151 -13.86 -10.52 4.22
CA ASN A 151 -14.14 -9.62 3.10
C ASN A 151 -14.81 -8.33 3.60
N ARG A 152 -14.57 -7.23 2.89
CA ARG A 152 -15.19 -5.92 3.12
C ARG A 152 -16.71 -5.98 3.21
N SER A 153 -17.34 -6.76 2.33
CA SER A 153 -18.80 -6.94 2.31
C SER A 153 -19.38 -7.43 3.63
N ASN A 154 -18.57 -8.15 4.41
CA ASN A 154 -18.99 -8.79 5.67
C ASN A 154 -18.52 -8.01 6.91
N SER A 155 -17.80 -6.89 6.72
CA SER A 155 -17.18 -6.11 7.80
C SER A 155 -17.88 -4.79 8.12
N TYR A 156 -18.69 -4.29 7.20
CA TYR A 156 -19.40 -3.02 7.35
C TYR A 156 -20.91 -3.25 7.38
N ASN A 157 -21.61 -2.47 8.19
CA ASN A 157 -23.07 -2.41 8.17
C ASN A 157 -23.59 -1.38 7.15
N ASN A 158 -22.74 -0.41 6.77
CA ASN A 158 -23.10 0.65 5.84
C ASN A 158 -22.95 0.18 4.37
N PRO A 159 -24.06 0.12 3.58
CA PRO A 159 -24.03 -0.37 2.21
C PRO A 159 -23.02 0.35 1.29
N SER A 160 -22.87 1.67 1.48
CA SER A 160 -21.93 2.48 0.69
C SER A 160 -20.45 2.13 0.93
N LEU A 161 -20.13 1.55 2.08
CA LEU A 161 -18.79 1.07 2.41
C LEU A 161 -18.61 -0.40 2.03
N CYS A 162 -19.67 -1.22 2.06
CA CYS A 162 -19.66 -2.61 1.65
C CYS A 162 -19.40 -2.79 0.14
N GLU A 163 -19.96 -1.90 -0.68
CA GLU A 163 -19.92 -1.99 -2.14
C GLU A 163 -18.68 -1.36 -2.79
N ARG A 164 -17.78 -0.76 -2.00
CA ARG A 164 -16.53 -0.23 -2.55
C ARG A 164 -15.67 -1.38 -3.08
N ASP A 165 -15.15 -1.20 -4.29
CA ASP A 165 -14.08 -2.05 -4.79
C ASP A 165 -12.83 -1.84 -3.91
N ARG A 166 -12.14 -2.94 -3.56
CA ARG A 166 -10.91 -3.02 -2.74
C ARG A 166 -11.12 -3.06 -1.22
N GLY A 167 -10.13 -3.57 -0.50
CA GLY A 167 -10.20 -3.97 0.91
C GLY A 167 -10.27 -5.48 1.12
N GLY A 168 -10.49 -5.88 2.37
CA GLY A 168 -10.53 -7.24 2.87
C GLY A 168 -9.19 -7.66 3.46
N VAL A 169 -9.25 -8.46 4.52
CA VAL A 169 -8.07 -8.98 5.23
C VAL A 169 -8.09 -10.51 5.26
N GLY A 170 -6.92 -11.11 5.40
CA GLY A 170 -6.79 -12.56 5.52
C GLY A 170 -5.62 -12.97 6.40
N ILE A 171 -5.67 -14.19 6.92
CA ILE A 171 -4.57 -14.80 7.66
C ILE A 171 -4.34 -16.21 7.13
N PHE A 172 -3.15 -16.47 6.60
CA PHE A 172 -2.66 -17.84 6.39
C PHE A 172 -2.01 -18.34 7.68
N ILE A 173 -2.44 -19.50 8.16
CA ILE A 173 -1.97 -20.11 9.40
C ILE A 173 -1.42 -21.48 9.06
N ARG A 174 -0.17 -21.77 9.43
CA ARG A 174 0.46 -23.05 9.15
C ARG A 174 -0.29 -24.17 9.89
N ASN A 175 -0.53 -25.30 9.23
CA ASN A 175 -1.41 -26.37 9.72
C ASN A 175 -0.94 -27.04 11.02
N ASP A 176 0.32 -26.85 11.39
CA ASP A 176 0.91 -27.32 12.66
C ASP A 176 0.74 -26.33 13.82
N THR A 177 0.13 -25.17 13.58
CA THR A 177 -0.08 -24.11 14.56
C THR A 177 -1.51 -24.19 15.10
N ASN A 178 -1.65 -24.39 16.42
CA ASN A 178 -2.96 -24.41 17.08
C ASN A 178 -3.53 -22.99 17.20
N PHE A 179 -4.74 -22.76 16.72
CA PHE A 179 -5.41 -21.47 16.82
C PHE A 179 -6.91 -21.61 17.11
N GLU A 180 -7.47 -20.53 17.64
CA GLU A 180 -8.91 -20.31 17.85
C GLU A 180 -9.28 -18.96 17.23
N VAL A 181 -10.33 -18.92 16.41
CA VAL A 181 -10.83 -17.65 15.85
C VAL A 181 -11.60 -16.91 16.94
N VAL A 182 -11.26 -15.63 17.15
CA VAL A 182 -11.89 -14.79 18.17
C VAL A 182 -12.60 -13.63 17.50
N ASN A 183 -13.91 -13.53 17.74
CA ASN A 183 -14.69 -12.38 17.28
C ASN A 183 -14.56 -11.24 18.29
N LEU A 184 -13.82 -10.20 17.93
CA LEU A 184 -13.75 -8.98 18.72
C LEU A 184 -15.02 -8.14 18.52
N PRO A 185 -15.50 -7.41 19.54
CA PRO A 185 -16.69 -6.56 19.45
C PRO A 185 -16.38 -5.24 18.73
N CYS A 186 -15.79 -5.29 17.54
CA CYS A 186 -15.52 -4.16 16.68
C CYS A 186 -16.52 -4.12 15.52
N CYS A 187 -17.16 -2.97 15.31
CA CYS A 187 -18.07 -2.73 14.19
C CYS A 187 -17.38 -1.85 13.14
N ASP A 188 -17.76 -2.02 11.87
CA ASP A 188 -17.33 -1.18 10.74
C ASP A 188 -15.79 -1.12 10.57
N VAL A 189 -15.13 -2.26 10.78
CA VAL A 189 -13.69 -2.45 10.58
C VAL A 189 -13.46 -3.80 9.93
N GLU A 190 -12.61 -3.83 8.90
CA GLU A 190 -12.09 -5.06 8.31
C GLU A 190 -11.09 -5.65 9.30
N SER A 191 -11.45 -6.70 10.04
CA SER A 191 -10.50 -7.30 10.98
C SER A 191 -10.67 -8.81 11.08
N LEU A 192 -9.57 -9.49 11.35
CA LEU A 192 -9.57 -10.91 11.69
C LEU A 192 -8.64 -11.11 12.89
N THR A 193 -9.17 -11.73 13.95
CA THR A 193 -8.39 -12.03 15.15
C THR A 193 -8.34 -13.53 15.41
N ILE A 194 -7.13 -14.02 15.65
CA ILE A 194 -6.88 -15.37 16.12
C ILE A 194 -6.20 -15.34 17.48
N LYS A 195 -6.51 -16.33 18.30
CA LYS A 195 -5.86 -16.64 19.56
C LYS A 195 -5.02 -17.89 19.36
N SER A 196 -3.73 -17.81 19.64
CA SER A 196 -2.78 -18.92 19.50
C SER A 196 -1.89 -19.02 20.74
N GLN A 197 -1.47 -20.22 21.09
CA GLN A 197 -0.46 -20.44 22.13
C GLN A 197 0.93 -20.45 21.49
N ILE A 198 1.70 -19.38 21.71
CA ILE A 198 3.02 -19.17 21.10
C ILE A 198 4.03 -18.99 22.24
N LEU A 199 5.12 -19.77 22.23
CA LEU A 199 6.20 -19.67 23.22
C LEU A 199 5.70 -19.68 24.68
N ASN A 200 4.77 -20.59 24.99
CA ASN A 200 4.11 -20.73 26.31
C ASN A 200 3.31 -19.49 26.76
N LYS A 201 2.94 -18.60 25.83
CA LYS A 201 2.06 -17.46 26.07
C LYS A 201 0.82 -17.53 25.20
N ILE A 202 -0.29 -17.01 25.71
CA ILE A 202 -1.49 -16.79 24.92
C ILE A 202 -1.28 -15.48 24.15
N CYS A 203 -1.34 -15.55 22.83
CA CYS A 203 -1.17 -14.41 21.94
C CYS A 203 -2.46 -14.21 21.12
N PHE A 204 -2.90 -12.96 21.02
CA PHE A 204 -3.93 -12.54 20.08
C PHE A 204 -3.25 -11.85 18.91
N ILE A 205 -3.52 -12.32 17.69
CA ILE A 205 -3.00 -11.75 16.46
C ILE A 205 -4.19 -11.22 15.69
N THR A 206 -4.20 -9.91 15.47
CA THR A 206 -5.25 -9.21 14.73
C THR A 206 -4.65 -8.56 13.50
N THR A 207 -5.23 -8.84 12.34
CA THR A 207 -4.98 -8.07 11.11
C THR A 207 -6.17 -7.15 10.87
N VAL A 208 -5.88 -5.91 10.46
CA VAL A 208 -6.85 -4.84 10.19
C VAL A 208 -6.47 -4.14 8.90
#